data_AF-A0A2P5AWJ2-F1
#
_entry.id   AF-A0A2P5AWJ2-F1
#
_cell.length_a   1.000
_cell.length_b   1.000
_cell.length_c   1.000
_cell.angle_alpha   90.00
_cell.angle_beta   90.00
_cell.angle_gamma   90.00
#
_symmetry.space_group_name_H-M   'P 1'
#
loop_
_entity.id
_entity.type
_entity.pdbx_description
1 polymer ?
#
loop_
_entity_poly.entity_id
_entity_poly.type
_entity_poly.pdbx_seq_one_letter_code
_entity_poly.pdbx_strand_id
1 'polypeptide(L)'
;MLGMYANDVLCRVAFGRDFTKGGDYDRQGFHDLLDEYQELLGGLQVGDFFPSLEQIVATVTGMKRRVDSAFKRFDTLFDRIIAEHLDPNRNKDETKDLVDVLLDLHKNSSGDMPLTIENIKALILVSSAS
;
A
#
# COMPACT_ATOMS: atom_id res chain seq x y z
N MET A 1 7.08 8.59 15.46
CA MET A 1 6.59 7.73 16.56
C MET A 1 5.06 7.70 16.63
N LEU A 2 4.35 8.85 16.65
CA LEU A 2 2.87 8.89 16.58
C LEU A 2 2.27 8.30 15.28
N GLY A 3 2.91 8.52 14.12
CA GLY A 3 2.40 8.01 12.83
C GLY A 3 2.37 6.47 12.73
N MET A 4 3.34 5.77 13.33
CA MET A 4 3.40 4.29 13.27
C MET A 4 2.23 3.64 14.00
N TYR A 5 1.83 4.18 15.17
CA TYR A 5 0.70 3.64 15.94
C TYR A 5 -0.65 3.92 15.29
N ALA A 6 -0.82 5.06 14.61
CA ALA A 6 -2.01 5.34 13.83
C ALA A 6 -2.14 4.37 12.66
N ASN A 7 -1.04 4.09 11.96
CA ASN A 7 -0.99 3.12 10.86
C ASN A 7 -1.37 1.72 11.33
N ASP A 8 -0.88 1.25 12.47
CA ASP A 8 -1.22 -0.09 12.97
C ASP A 8 -2.73 -0.26 13.22
N VAL A 9 -3.37 0.76 13.83
CA VAL A 9 -4.82 0.75 14.08
C VAL A 9 -5.60 0.88 12.78
N LEU A 10 -5.18 1.77 11.88
CA LEU A 10 -5.83 2.00 10.60
C LEU A 10 -5.73 0.77 9.70
N CYS A 11 -4.55 0.14 9.61
CA CYS A 11 -4.34 -1.08 8.84
C CYS A 11 -5.11 -2.26 9.45
N ARG A 12 -5.26 -2.31 10.78
CA ARG A 12 -6.11 -3.33 11.43
C ARG A 12 -7.59 -3.17 11.10
N VAL A 13 -8.07 -1.93 11.05
CA VAL A 13 -9.46 -1.63 10.66
C VAL A 13 -9.68 -1.82 9.16
N ALA A 14 -8.73 -1.38 8.33
CA ALA A 14 -8.83 -1.41 6.89
C ALA A 14 -8.64 -2.84 6.33
N PHE A 15 -7.75 -3.63 6.90
CA PHE A 15 -7.37 -4.92 6.31
C PHE A 15 -7.67 -6.11 7.22
N GLY A 16 -8.28 -5.89 8.39
CA GLY A 16 -8.64 -6.97 9.32
C GLY A 16 -7.43 -7.74 9.87
N ARG A 17 -6.23 -7.17 9.82
CA ARG A 17 -4.96 -7.85 10.12
C ARG A 17 -4.09 -7.05 11.07
N ASP A 18 -3.22 -7.76 11.77
CA ASP A 18 -2.28 -7.15 12.70
C ASP A 18 -1.01 -6.71 11.96
N PHE A 19 -0.88 -5.40 11.76
CA PHE A 19 0.31 -4.77 11.17
C PHE A 19 1.28 -4.24 12.24
N THR A 20 1.05 -4.55 13.52
CA THR A 20 1.96 -4.09 14.58
C THR A 20 3.39 -4.54 14.35
N LYS A 21 4.33 -3.70 14.80
CA LYS A 21 5.76 -4.06 14.78
C LYS A 21 6.00 -5.38 15.51
N GLY A 22 6.69 -6.31 14.85
CA GLY A 22 6.92 -7.68 15.28
C GLY A 22 5.89 -8.71 14.80
N GLY A 23 4.78 -8.26 14.20
CA GLY A 23 3.73 -9.11 13.61
C GLY A 23 4.10 -9.70 12.24
N ASP A 24 3.19 -10.48 11.67
CA ASP A 24 3.46 -11.23 10.43
C ASP A 24 3.70 -10.32 9.21
N TYR A 25 3.02 -9.18 9.11
CA TYR A 25 3.25 -8.23 8.01
C TYR A 25 4.48 -7.34 8.24
N ASP A 26 4.84 -7.06 9.49
CA ASP A 26 6.12 -6.40 9.81
C ASP A 26 7.31 -7.30 9.41
N ARG A 27 7.21 -8.62 9.64
CA ARG A 27 8.19 -9.60 9.14
C ARG A 27 8.26 -9.68 7.61
N GLN A 28 7.19 -9.31 6.92
CA GLN A 28 7.18 -9.17 5.47
C GLN A 28 7.75 -7.82 4.99
N GLY A 29 8.22 -6.98 5.92
CA GLY A 29 8.91 -5.72 5.66
C GLY A 29 7.98 -4.54 5.46
N PHE A 30 6.73 -4.60 5.95
CA PHE A 30 5.73 -3.54 5.75
C PHE A 30 6.15 -2.19 6.33
N HIS A 31 6.64 -2.16 7.58
CA HIS A 31 7.08 -0.90 8.20
C HIS A 31 8.30 -0.32 7.49
N ASP A 32 9.27 -1.15 7.12
CA ASP A 32 10.44 -0.71 6.34
C ASP A 32 10.02 -0.14 4.97
N LEU A 33 9.01 -0.75 4.34
CA LEU A 33 8.43 -0.28 3.08
C LEU A 33 7.70 1.05 3.22
N LEU A 34 6.90 1.20 4.28
CA LEU A 34 6.20 2.45 4.57
C LEU A 34 7.16 3.58 4.93
N ASP A 35 8.18 3.31 5.74
CA ASP A 35 9.21 4.29 6.08
C ASP A 35 9.97 4.74 4.82
N GLU A 36 10.35 3.81 3.93
CA GLU A 36 10.96 4.12 2.63
C GLU A 36 10.00 4.92 1.73
N TYR A 37 8.71 4.57 1.70
CA TYR A 37 7.70 5.31 0.93
C TYR A 37 7.52 6.74 1.43
N GLN A 38 7.44 6.93 2.74
CA GLN A 38 7.34 8.25 3.36
C GLN A 38 8.60 9.09 3.13
N GLU A 39 9.79 8.47 3.11
CA GLU A 39 11.04 9.15 2.72
C GLU A 39 10.97 9.61 1.25
N LEU A 40 10.50 8.73 0.35
CA LEU A 40 10.41 9.01 -1.09
C LEU A 40 9.35 10.07 -1.43
N LEU A 41 8.24 10.12 -0.69
CA LEU A 41 7.19 11.14 -0.84
C LEU A 41 7.48 12.44 -0.08
N GLY A 42 8.16 12.35 1.06
CA GLY A 42 8.43 13.47 1.96
C GLY A 42 9.68 14.28 1.61
N GLY A 43 10.52 13.77 0.71
CA GLY A 43 11.63 14.54 0.15
C GLY A 43 11.12 15.64 -0.77
N LEU A 44 11.67 16.85 -0.66
CA LEU A 44 11.55 17.91 -1.67
C LEU A 44 11.86 17.30 -3.05
N GLN A 45 10.84 17.06 -3.88
CA GLN A 45 11.11 16.59 -5.23
C GLN A 45 11.72 17.76 -5.99
N VAL A 46 12.98 17.63 -6.36
CA VAL A 46 13.67 18.67 -7.14
C VAL A 46 12.92 18.97 -8.43
N GLY A 47 12.14 18.00 -8.95
CA GLY A 47 11.22 18.21 -10.08
C GLY A 47 10.11 19.24 -9.83
N ASP A 48 9.61 19.38 -8.59
CA ASP A 48 8.54 20.33 -8.25
C ASP A 48 9.01 21.79 -8.32
N PHE A 49 10.31 22.04 -8.11
CA PHE A 49 10.92 23.39 -8.14
C PHE A 49 11.77 23.63 -9.37
N PHE A 50 12.42 22.58 -9.88
CA PHE A 50 13.35 22.62 -11.00
C PHE A 50 13.09 21.43 -11.94
N PRO A 51 11.99 21.46 -12.74
CA PRO A 51 11.60 20.37 -13.63
C PRO A 51 12.71 19.96 -14.61
N SER A 52 13.53 20.92 -15.06
CA SER A 52 14.66 20.67 -15.96
C SER A 52 15.80 19.85 -15.33
N LEU A 53 15.88 19.81 -14.00
CA LEU A 53 16.88 19.04 -13.26
C LEU A 53 16.36 17.69 -12.76
N GLU A 54 15.06 17.44 -12.87
CA GLU A 54 14.41 16.21 -12.39
C GLU A 54 15.11 14.95 -12.90
N GLN A 55 15.32 14.86 -14.22
CA GLN A 55 15.92 13.68 -14.85
C GLN A 55 17.39 13.49 -14.44
N ILE A 56 18.14 14.58 -14.28
CA ILE A 56 19.56 14.54 -13.88
C ILE A 56 19.66 14.09 -12.42
N VAL A 57 18.88 14.71 -11.53
CA VAL A 57 18.85 14.38 -10.10
C VAL A 57 18.38 12.95 -9.90
N ALA A 58 17.30 12.53 -10.56
CA ALA A 58 16.78 11.17 -10.47
C ALA A 58 17.80 10.10 -10.92
N THR A 59 18.62 10.43 -11.92
CA THR A 59 19.67 9.54 -12.43
C THR A 59 20.88 9.47 -11.48
N VAL A 60 21.36 10.62 -10.99
CA VAL A 60 22.53 10.71 -10.11
C VAL A 60 22.25 10.14 -8.71
N THR A 61 21.07 10.40 -8.17
CA THR A 61 20.67 9.92 -6.83
C THR A 61 20.15 8.48 -6.85
N GLY A 62 19.81 7.95 -8.04
CA GLY A 62 19.16 6.65 -8.17
C GLY A 62 17.71 6.63 -7.67
N MET A 63 17.12 7.80 -7.38
CA MET A 63 15.76 7.93 -6.81
C MET A 63 14.72 7.15 -7.61
N LYS A 64 14.78 7.24 -8.95
CA LYS A 64 13.85 6.53 -9.84
C LYS A 64 13.86 5.02 -9.59
N ARG A 65 15.04 4.42 -9.44
CA ARG A 65 15.17 2.99 -9.16
C ARG A 65 14.64 2.62 -7.78
N ARG A 66 14.84 3.48 -6.77
CA ARG A 66 14.28 3.29 -5.43
C ARG A 66 12.75 3.30 -5.45
N VAL A 67 12.15 4.30 -6.10
CA VAL A 67 10.68 4.39 -6.30
C VAL A 67 10.14 3.15 -7.02
N ASP A 68 10.74 2.77 -8.15
CA ASP A 68 10.32 1.58 -8.90
C ASP A 68 10.41 0.29 -8.07
N SER A 69 11.47 0.17 -7.25
CA SER A 69 11.68 -0.97 -6.36
C SER A 69 10.66 -1.00 -5.21
N ALA A 70 10.40 0.14 -4.58
CA ALA A 70 9.40 0.27 -3.53
C ALA A 70 8.00 -0.07 -4.06
N PHE A 71 7.64 0.45 -5.24
CA PHE A 71 6.36 0.14 -5.89
C PHE A 71 6.17 -1.36 -6.11
N LYS A 72 7.17 -2.07 -6.65
CA LYS A 72 7.11 -3.52 -6.86
C LYS A 72 6.95 -4.32 -5.56
N ARG A 73 7.59 -3.86 -4.48
CA ARG A 73 7.49 -4.50 -3.17
C ARG A 73 6.10 -4.31 -2.56
N PHE A 74 5.52 -3.11 -2.66
CA PHE A 74 4.12 -2.87 -2.28
C PHE A 74 3.15 -3.69 -3.11
N ASP A 75 3.34 -3.71 -4.43
CA ASP A 75 2.52 -4.49 -5.35
C ASP A 75 2.48 -5.98 -4.95
N THR A 76 3.66 -6.55 -4.68
CA THR A 76 3.80 -7.94 -4.21
C THR A 76 3.12 -8.16 -2.85
N LEU A 77 3.23 -7.21 -1.93
CA LEU A 77 2.61 -7.30 -0.61
C LEU A 77 1.08 -7.25 -0.72
N PHE A 78 0.55 -6.33 -1.52
CA PHE A 78 -0.89 -6.18 -1.72
C PHE A 78 -1.48 -7.35 -2.50
N ASP A 79 -0.75 -7.94 -3.44
CA ASP A 79 -1.16 -9.19 -4.08
C ASP A 79 -1.36 -10.32 -3.07
N ARG A 80 -0.47 -10.44 -2.08
CA ARG A 80 -0.63 -11.45 -1.00
C ARG A 80 -1.85 -11.16 -0.15
N ILE A 81 -2.04 -9.92 0.27
CA ILE A 81 -3.22 -9.50 1.05
C ILE A 81 -4.49 -9.82 0.27
N ILE A 82 -4.58 -9.44 -1.01
CA ILE A 82 -5.75 -9.73 -1.84
C ILE A 82 -5.96 -11.23 -2.01
N ALA A 83 -4.90 -12.01 -2.25
CA ALA A 83 -4.99 -13.47 -2.39
C ALA A 83 -5.55 -14.14 -1.12
N GLU A 84 -5.12 -13.69 0.07
CA GLU A 84 -5.65 -14.16 1.35
C GLU A 84 -7.14 -13.84 1.52
N HIS A 85 -7.59 -12.67 1.07
CA HIS A 85 -9.01 -12.29 1.15
C HIS A 85 -9.88 -13.00 0.11
N LEU A 86 -9.27 -13.47 -0.99
CA LEU A 86 -9.95 -14.28 -2.00
C LEU A 86 -9.99 -15.78 -1.65
N ASP A 87 -9.21 -16.25 -0.66
CA ASP A 87 -9.19 -17.66 -0.27
C ASP A 87 -10.57 -18.09 0.30
N PRO A 88 -11.27 -19.04 -0.35
CA PRO A 88 -12.56 -19.52 0.14
C PRO A 88 -12.48 -20.23 1.50
N ASN A 89 -11.29 -20.66 1.92
CA ASN A 89 -11.02 -21.29 3.22
C ASN A 89 -10.67 -20.28 4.31
N ARG A 90 -10.58 -18.98 4.00
CA ARG A 90 -10.41 -17.93 5.02
C ARG A 90 -11.57 -18.05 6.02
N ASN A 91 -11.22 -17.94 7.30
CA ASN A 91 -12.20 -18.05 8.38
C ASN A 91 -13.22 -16.91 8.27
N LYS A 92 -14.46 -17.24 7.89
CA LYS A 92 -15.53 -16.25 7.61
C LYS A 92 -16.16 -15.65 8.86
N ASP A 93 -15.76 -16.11 10.05
CA ASP A 93 -16.12 -15.49 11.33
C ASP A 93 -15.35 -14.18 11.58
N GLU A 94 -14.36 -13.85 10.74
CA GLU A 94 -13.73 -12.54 10.73
C GLU A 94 -14.70 -11.45 10.23
N THR A 95 -14.72 -10.32 10.92
CA THR A 95 -15.53 -9.17 10.54
C THR A 95 -15.07 -8.63 9.19
N LYS A 96 -15.99 -8.36 8.25
CA LYS A 96 -15.65 -7.78 6.94
C LYS A 96 -14.81 -6.51 7.10
N ASP A 97 -13.70 -6.46 6.39
CA ASP A 97 -12.79 -5.30 6.35
C ASP A 97 -12.91 -4.53 5.02
N LEU A 98 -12.11 -3.48 4.83
CA LEU A 98 -12.15 -2.65 3.62
C LEU A 98 -11.78 -3.46 2.37
N VAL A 99 -10.85 -4.42 2.46
CA VAL A 99 -10.44 -5.24 1.31
C VAL A 99 -11.60 -6.11 0.87
N ASP A 100 -12.34 -6.72 1.82
CA ASP A 100 -13.55 -7.48 1.52
C ASP A 100 -14.60 -6.62 0.80
N VAL A 101 -14.83 -5.39 1.27
CA VAL A 101 -15.77 -4.45 0.64
C VAL A 101 -15.34 -4.07 -0.77
N LEU A 102 -14.05 -3.76 -0.97
CA LEU A 102 -13.52 -3.40 -2.29
C LEU A 102 -13.57 -4.57 -3.28
N LEU A 103 -13.31 -5.80 -2.82
CA LEU A 103 -13.42 -7.01 -3.64
C LEU A 103 -14.88 -7.34 -3.98
N ASP A 104 -15.81 -7.16 -3.05
CA ASP A 104 -17.24 -7.30 -3.31
C ASP A 104 -17.71 -6.27 -4.34
N LEU A 105 -17.24 -5.02 -4.25
CA LEU A 105 -17.53 -3.98 -5.24
C LEU A 105 -16.95 -4.33 -6.61
N HIS A 106 -15.72 -4.83 -6.68
CA HIS A 106 -15.11 -5.29 -7.93
C HIS A 106 -15.92 -6.41 -8.59
N LYS A 107 -16.36 -7.42 -7.81
CA LYS A 107 -17.15 -8.56 -8.31
C LYS A 107 -18.55 -8.15 -8.77
N ASN A 108 -19.18 -7.19 -8.09
CA ASN A 108 -20.55 -6.75 -8.36
C ASN A 108 -20.62 -5.49 -9.25
N SER A 109 -19.48 -5.04 -9.78
CA SER A 109 -19.40 -3.79 -10.53
C SER A 109 -20.14 -3.92 -11.87
N SER A 110 -21.32 -3.31 -11.94
CA SER A 110 -22.19 -3.28 -13.12
C SER A 110 -22.34 -1.87 -13.72
N GLY A 111 -21.53 -0.91 -13.25
CA GLY A 111 -21.54 0.50 -13.71
C GLY A 111 -20.46 0.84 -14.76
N ASP A 112 -20.52 2.07 -15.29
CA ASP A 112 -19.67 2.60 -16.37
C ASP A 112 -18.16 2.64 -16.07
N MET A 113 -17.76 2.58 -14.80
CA MET A 113 -16.36 2.49 -14.39
C MET A 113 -16.18 1.34 -13.40
N PRO A 114 -15.84 0.13 -13.87
CA PRO A 114 -15.58 -1.00 -12.98
C PRO A 114 -14.29 -0.77 -12.19
N LEU A 115 -14.35 -1.00 -10.87
CA LEU A 115 -13.17 -0.99 -10.02
C LEU A 115 -12.20 -2.07 -10.52
N THR A 116 -10.93 -1.76 -10.74
CA THR A 116 -9.90 -2.76 -11.11
C THR A 116 -9.09 -3.20 -9.88
N ILE A 117 -8.39 -4.33 -9.96
CA ILE A 117 -7.45 -4.75 -8.90
C ILE A 117 -6.40 -3.67 -8.62
N GLU A 118 -5.93 -2.96 -9.64
CA GLU A 118 -4.99 -1.85 -9.48
C GLU A 118 -5.60 -0.69 -8.69
N ASN A 119 -6.90 -0.41 -8.87
CA ASN A 119 -7.60 0.58 -8.05
C ASN A 119 -7.69 0.14 -6.59
N ILE A 120 -7.92 -1.15 -6.34
CA ILE A 120 -7.95 -1.71 -4.97
C ILE A 120 -6.59 -1.54 -4.31
N LYS A 121 -5.50 -1.96 -4.97
CA LYS A 121 -4.13 -1.81 -4.46
C LYS A 121 -3.79 -0.35 -4.15
N ALA A 122 -4.17 0.58 -5.03
CA ALA A 122 -3.97 2.01 -4.80
C ALA A 122 -4.73 2.53 -3.56
N LEU A 123 -5.99 2.11 -3.37
CA LEU A 123 -6.79 2.49 -2.20
C LEU A 123 -6.22 1.90 -0.90
N ILE A 124 -5.70 0.68 -0.93
CA ILE A 124 -4.99 0.05 0.18
C ILE A 124 -3.74 0.87 0.54
N LEU A 125 -2.93 1.27 -0.45
CA LEU A 125 -1.73 2.09 -0.22
C LEU A 125 -2.05 3.44 0.43
N VAL A 126 -3.04 4.17 -0.12
CA VAL A 126 -3.46 5.48 0.42
C VAL A 126 -3.96 5.35 1.86
N SER A 127 -4.71 4.28 2.14
CA SER A 127 -5.23 4.00 3.48
C SER A 127 -4.12 3.58 4.46
N SER A 128 -2.95 3.14 3.98
CA SER A 128 -1.81 2.75 4.83
C SER A 128 -0.86 3.91 5.12
N ALA A 129 -0.93 4.98 4.33
CA ALA A 129 0.00 6.11 4.38
C ALA A 129 -0.57 7.36 5.09
N SER A 130 -1.83 7.29 5.55
CA SER A 130 -2.56 8.39 6.22
C SER A 130 -2.43 8.32 7.73
#